data_AF-A0A7J3ZBP3-F1
#
_entry.id   AF-A0A7J3ZBP3-F1
#
_cell.length_a   1.000
_cell.length_b   1.000
_cell.length_c   1.000
_cell.angle_alpha   90.00
_cell.angle_beta   90.00
_cell.angle_gamma   90.00
#
_symmetry.space_group_name_H-M   'P 1'
#
loop_
_entity.id
_entity.type
_entity.pdbx_description
1 polymer ?
#
loop_
_entity_poly.entity_id
_entity_poly.type
_entity_poly.pdbx_seq_one_letter_code
_entity_poly.pdbx_strand_id
1 'polypeptide(L)'
;MGIRNLVKALLPMPRSKYYIWEVYEKLKRLLDKNPNEDTMADIEEMNSMSDPIEKEGWETNRRDLLEYASKLRFYAMVAKVVFIYPKLLRDSSQQRS
;
A
#
# COMPACT_ATOMS: atom_id res chain seq x y z
N MET A 1 4.76 15.85 -7.49
CA MET A 1 3.97 14.61 -7.47
C MET A 1 4.79 13.54 -6.75
N GLY A 2 4.27 12.92 -5.69
CA GLY A 2 4.94 11.82 -4.98
C GLY A 2 4.48 10.44 -5.44
N ILE A 3 5.29 9.40 -5.21
CA ILE A 3 5.02 8.01 -5.60
C ILE A 3 3.64 7.53 -5.09
N ARG A 4 3.23 7.94 -3.87
CA ARG A 4 1.91 7.62 -3.31
C ARG A 4 0.76 8.08 -4.19
N ASN A 5 0.79 9.34 -4.66
CA ASN A 5 -0.27 9.90 -5.49
C ASN A 5 -0.36 9.19 -6.84
N LEU A 6 0.78 8.70 -7.36
CA LEU A 6 0.81 7.87 -8.56
C LEU A 6 0.15 6.51 -8.30
N VAL A 7 0.49 5.83 -7.21
CA VAL A 7 -0.15 4.55 -6.83
C VAL A 7 -1.65 4.72 -6.63
N LYS A 8 -2.09 5.82 -6.03
CA LYS A 8 -3.52 6.13 -5.89
C LYS A 8 -4.18 6.37 -7.25
N ALA A 9 -3.56 7.16 -8.14
CA ALA A 9 -4.13 7.46 -9.45
C ALA A 9 -4.26 6.22 -10.35
N LEU A 10 -3.44 5.19 -10.10
CA LEU A 10 -3.44 3.92 -10.84
C LEU A 10 -4.37 2.86 -10.23
N LEU A 11 -5.16 3.19 -9.19
CA LEU A 11 -6.11 2.26 -8.56
C LEU A 11 -7.04 1.64 -9.63
N PRO A 12 -6.97 0.33 -9.86
CA PRO A 12 -7.82 -0.34 -10.83
C PRO A 12 -9.26 -0.42 -10.32
N MET A 13 -10.24 -0.49 -11.22
CA MET A 13 -11.63 -0.72 -10.79
C MET A 13 -11.83 -2.17 -10.33
N PRO A 14 -12.49 -2.39 -9.16
CA PRO A 14 -12.87 -3.71 -8.70
C PRO A 14 -13.94 -4.29 -9.63
N ARG A 15 -13.84 -5.57 -9.96
CA ARG A 15 -14.81 -6.23 -10.84
C ARG A 15 -15.28 -7.61 -10.37
N SER A 16 -14.59 -8.24 -9.43
CA SER A 16 -14.79 -9.69 -9.20
C SER A 16 -14.72 -10.07 -7.71
N LYS A 17 -13.91 -11.09 -7.39
CA LYS A 17 -14.10 -12.02 -6.27
C LYS A 17 -13.22 -11.72 -5.08
N TYR A 18 -12.00 -11.23 -5.31
CA TYR A 18 -10.99 -11.03 -4.27
C TYR A 18 -10.66 -9.55 -4.09
N TYR A 19 -10.63 -8.80 -5.18
CA TYR A 19 -10.55 -7.35 -5.18
C TYR A 19 -11.96 -6.76 -5.28
N ILE A 20 -12.64 -6.75 -4.15
CA ILE A 20 -13.98 -6.18 -3.99
C ILE A 20 -13.93 -4.70 -3.61
N TRP A 21 -15.07 -4.02 -3.68
CA TRP A 21 -15.20 -2.59 -3.32
C TRP A 21 -14.70 -2.26 -1.92
N GLU A 22 -14.86 -3.17 -0.96
CA GLU A 22 -14.33 -2.99 0.39
C GLU A 22 -12.79 -2.88 0.40
N VAL A 23 -12.10 -3.74 -0.34
CA VAL A 23 -10.64 -3.72 -0.49
C VAL A 23 -10.21 -2.44 -1.22
N TYR A 24 -10.94 -2.05 -2.27
CA TYR A 24 -10.69 -0.80 -3.00
C TYR A 24 -10.79 0.42 -2.07
N GLU A 25 -11.90 0.57 -1.34
CA GLU A 25 -12.12 1.71 -0.46
C GLU A 25 -11.14 1.74 0.71
N LYS A 26 -10.82 0.57 1.28
CA LYS A 26 -9.82 0.46 2.34
C LYS A 26 -8.44 0.88 1.85
N LEU A 27 -8.02 0.39 0.69
CA LEU A 27 -6.74 0.76 0.09
C LEU A 27 -6.70 2.26 -0.25
N LYS A 28 -7.79 2.80 -0.80
CA LYS A 28 -7.92 4.23 -1.09
C LYS A 28 -7.81 5.08 0.18
N ARG A 29 -8.48 4.71 1.27
CA ARG A 29 -8.37 5.40 2.58
C ARG A 29 -6.95 5.36 3.12
N LEU A 30 -6.30 4.20 3.04
CA LEU A 30 -4.89 4.10 3.39
C LEU A 30 -4.05 5.02 2.53
N LEU A 31 -4.25 5.06 1.21
CA LEU A 31 -3.49 5.94 0.30
C LEU A 31 -3.84 7.44 0.45
N ASP A 32 -4.97 7.78 1.06
CA ASP A 32 -5.40 9.17 1.35
C ASP A 32 -4.78 9.75 2.63
N LYS A 33 -4.29 8.89 3.53
CA LYS A 33 -3.61 9.35 4.75
C LYS A 33 -2.38 10.20 4.43
N ASN A 34 -1.95 11.01 5.40
CA ASN A 34 -0.69 11.72 5.33
C ASN A 34 0.48 10.71 5.45
N PRO A 35 1.47 10.68 4.52
CA PRO A 35 2.59 9.73 4.59
C PRO A 35 3.41 9.85 5.87
N ASN A 36 3.48 11.06 6.41
CA ASN A 36 4.19 11.33 7.65
C ASN A 36 3.47 10.77 8.89
N GLU A 37 2.22 10.37 8.77
CA GLU A 37 1.41 9.76 9.84
C GLU A 37 1.27 8.25 9.67
N ASP A 38 1.76 7.67 8.57
CA ASP A 38 1.68 6.22 8.35
C ASP A 38 2.38 5.47 9.50
N THR A 39 1.69 4.45 9.99
CA THR A 39 2.22 3.49 10.98
C THR A 39 2.78 2.26 10.29
N MET A 40 3.54 1.44 11.02
CA MET A 40 3.98 0.13 10.48
C MET A 40 2.79 -0.72 10.05
N ALA A 41 1.72 -0.73 10.85
CA ALA A 41 0.50 -1.48 10.57
C ALA A 41 -0.18 -1.01 9.27
N ASP A 42 -0.25 0.30 9.03
CA ASP A 42 -0.80 0.84 7.78
C ASP A 42 -0.01 0.34 6.56
N ILE A 43 1.33 0.32 6.64
CA ILE A 43 2.19 -0.14 5.54
C ILE A 43 2.09 -1.65 5.31
N GLU A 44 2.05 -2.43 6.39
CA GLU A 44 1.86 -3.88 6.32
C GLU A 44 0.49 -4.23 5.74
N GLU A 45 -0.54 -3.46 6.08
CA GLU A 45 -1.88 -3.61 5.55
C GLU A 45 -1.97 -3.23 4.06
N MET A 46 -1.24 -2.20 3.59
CA MET A 46 -1.11 -1.93 2.15
C MET A 46 -0.43 -3.08 1.40
N ASN A 47 0.65 -3.63 1.97
CA ASN A 47 1.37 -4.76 1.37
C ASN A 47 0.46 -6.01 1.31
N SER A 48 -0.08 -6.38 2.47
CA SER A 48 -1.42 -6.92 2.69
C SER A 48 -2.33 -7.13 1.47
N MET A 49 -2.91 -6.00 1.07
CA MET A 49 -3.92 -5.94 0.03
C MET A 49 -3.41 -6.24 -1.37
N SER A 50 -2.10 -6.36 -1.59
CA SER A 50 -1.54 -6.75 -2.88
C SER A 50 -1.85 -8.22 -3.22
N ASP A 51 -1.99 -9.09 -2.22
CA ASP A 51 -2.25 -10.52 -2.40
C ASP A 51 -3.61 -10.82 -3.04
N PRO A 52 -4.75 -10.29 -2.52
CA PRO A 52 -6.04 -10.50 -3.17
C PRO A 52 -6.13 -9.85 -4.56
N ILE A 53 -5.45 -8.73 -4.79
CA ILE A 53 -5.38 -8.07 -6.10
C ILE A 53 -4.65 -8.95 -7.11
N GLU A 54 -3.48 -9.46 -6.73
CA GLU A 54 -2.70 -10.36 -7.58
C GLU A 54 -3.46 -11.65 -7.88
N LYS A 55 -4.10 -12.24 -6.86
CA LYS A 55 -4.91 -13.45 -7.03
C LYS A 55 -6.02 -13.24 -8.05
N GLU A 56 -6.76 -12.14 -7.95
CA GLU A 56 -7.79 -11.79 -8.95
C GLU A 56 -7.17 -11.56 -10.33
N GLY A 57 -6.01 -10.91 -10.41
CA GLY A 57 -5.26 -10.71 -11.65
C GLY A 57 -4.96 -12.02 -12.37
N TRP A 58 -4.50 -13.03 -11.64
CA TRP A 58 -4.21 -14.37 -12.19
C TRP A 58 -5.49 -15.09 -12.62
N GLU A 59 -6.52 -15.12 -11.77
CA GLU A 59 -7.76 -15.85 -12.07
C GLU A 59 -8.55 -15.25 -13.23
N THR A 60 -8.52 -13.93 -13.39
CA THR A 60 -9.28 -13.21 -14.43
C THR A 60 -8.43 -12.80 -15.62
N ASN A 61 -7.15 -13.18 -15.64
CA ASN A 61 -6.16 -12.77 -16.64
C ASN A 61 -6.08 -11.24 -16.83
N ARG A 62 -6.29 -10.49 -15.75
CA ARG A 62 -6.27 -9.02 -15.68
C ARG A 62 -4.86 -8.53 -15.37
N ARG A 63 -4.07 -8.29 -16.43
CA ARG A 63 -2.66 -7.84 -16.32
C ARG A 63 -2.50 -6.51 -15.56
N ASP A 64 -3.49 -5.63 -15.65
CA ASP A 64 -3.51 -4.36 -14.92
C ASP A 64 -3.55 -4.57 -13.39
N LEU A 65 -4.26 -5.58 -12.91
CA LEU A 65 -4.27 -5.95 -11.48
C LEU A 65 -2.91 -6.49 -11.05
N LEU A 66 -2.30 -7.36 -11.85
CA LEU A 66 -0.97 -7.91 -11.57
C LEU A 66 0.08 -6.80 -11.48
N GLU A 67 0.11 -5.90 -12.46
CA GLU A 67 1.02 -4.75 -12.44
C GLU A 67 0.76 -3.83 -11.24
N TYR A 68 -0.51 -3.60 -10.91
CA TYR A 68 -0.88 -2.77 -9.78
C TYR A 68 -0.42 -3.38 -8.45
N ALA A 69 -0.62 -4.69 -8.26
CA ALA A 69 -0.15 -5.40 -7.07
C ALA A 69 1.37 -5.27 -6.90
N SER A 70 2.15 -5.42 -7.99
CA SER A 70 3.61 -5.20 -7.92
C SER A 70 3.97 -3.75 -7.54
N LYS A 71 3.30 -2.76 -8.12
CA LYS A 71 3.51 -1.34 -7.80
C LYS A 71 3.16 -1.03 -6.33
N LEU A 72 2.08 -1.62 -5.81
CA LEU A 72 1.64 -1.45 -4.42
C LEU A 72 2.65 -2.05 -3.43
N ARG A 73 3.14 -3.27 -3.66
CA ARG A 73 4.20 -3.88 -2.83
C ARG A 73 5.48 -3.05 -2.83
N PHE A 74 5.89 -2.58 -4.01
CA PHE A 74 7.07 -1.72 -4.12
C PHE A 74 6.89 -0.43 -3.31
N TYR A 75 5.73 0.22 -3.43
CA TYR A 75 5.43 1.41 -2.63
C TYR A 75 5.46 1.12 -1.12
N ALA A 76 4.83 0.03 -0.66
CA ALA A 76 4.85 -0.34 0.75
C ALA A 76 6.29 -0.54 1.27
N MET A 77 7.14 -1.21 0.50
CA MET A 77 8.57 -1.37 0.83
C MET A 77 9.27 -0.01 0.95
N VAL A 78 9.11 0.87 -0.03
CA VAL A 78 9.71 2.22 0.00
C VAL A 78 9.19 3.03 1.18
N ALA A 79 7.88 2.99 1.44
CA ALA A 79 7.25 3.73 2.53
C ALA A 79 7.74 3.24 3.91
N LYS A 80 7.95 1.94 4.08
CA LYS A 80 8.55 1.37 5.29
C LYS A 80 9.94 1.97 5.57
N VAL A 81 10.78 2.07 4.55
CA VAL A 81 12.16 2.59 4.69
C VAL A 81 12.18 4.10 4.86
N VAL A 82 11.36 4.85 4.11
CA VAL A 82 11.42 6.32 4.05
C VAL A 82 10.64 6.97 5.19
N PHE A 83 9.50 6.40 5.60
CA PHE A 83 8.61 7.04 6.58
C PHE A 83 8.61 6.33 7.94
N ILE A 84 8.75 5.00 7.99
CA ILE A 84 8.62 4.26 9.26
C ILE A 84 9.96 4.17 10.00
N TYR A 85 11.01 3.65 9.35
CA TYR A 85 12.30 3.45 10.01
C TYR A 85 12.92 4.73 10.62
N PRO A 86 12.84 5.91 9.98
CA PRO A 86 13.34 7.13 10.59
C PRO A 86 12.63 7.52 11.90
N LYS A 87 11.34 7.22 12.04
CA LYS A 87 10.59 7.45 13.29
C LYS A 87 11.09 6.53 14.40
N LEU A 88 11.26 5.25 14.10
CA LEU A 88 11.76 4.25 15.07
C LEU A 88 13.19 4.58 15.56
N LEU A 89 14.05 5.07 14.66
CA LEU A 89 15.39 5.50 15.01
C LEU A 89 15.38 6.75 15.90
N ARG A 90 14.46 7.69 15.69
CA ARG A 90 14.30 8.87 16.55
C ARG A 90 13.79 8.49 17.94
N ASP A 91 12.77 7.64 18.03
CA ASP A 91 12.19 7.23 19.31
C ASP A 91 13.19 6.46 20.17
N SER A 92 13.98 5.57 19.56
CA SER A 92 15.05 4.85 20.26
C SER A 92 16.20 5.75 20.73
N SER A 93 16.45 6.88 20.05
CA SER A 93 17.45 7.87 20.50
C SER A 93 16.96 8.73 21.67
N GLN A 94 15.65 9.03 21.73
CA GLN A 94 15.04 9.77 22.85
C GLN A 94 14.89 8.93 24.12
N GLN A 95 14.70 7.61 24.01
CA GLN A 95 14.67 6.72 25.18
C GLN A 95 16.05 6.47 25.81
N ARG A 96 17.14 6.88 25.15
CA ARG A 96 18.52 6.72 25.63
C ARG A 96 19.13 8.01 26.22
N SER A 97 18.36 9.11 26.24
CA SER A 97 18.75 10.40 26.83
C SER A 97 17.97 10.66 28.11
#